data_AF-A0A537CZH3-F1
#
_entry.id   AF-A0A537CZH3-F1
#
_cell.length_a   1.000
_cell.length_b   1.000
_cell.length_c   1.000
_cell.angle_alpha   90.00
_cell.angle_beta   90.00
_cell.angle_gamma   90.00
#
_symmetry.space_group_name_H-M   'P 1'
#
loop_
_entity.id
_entity.type
_entity.pdbx_description
1 polymer ?
#
loop_
_entity_poly.entity_id
_entity_poly.type
_entity_poly.pdbx_seq_one_letter_code
_entity_poly.pdbx_strand_id
1 'polypeptide(L)' 'MNWESSAAETKDLGLIPMVIEQSGRGERAYDIYSRLLKERVVFLVG' A
#
# COMPACT_ATOMS: atom_id res chain seq x y z
N MET A 1 -17.58 9.84 -35.06
CA MET A 1 -17.75 8.65 -34.22
C MET A 1 -16.60 8.65 -33.22
N ASN A 2 -16.69 9.45 -32.16
CA ASN A 2 -15.60 9.66 -31.23
C ASN A 2 -15.90 8.82 -29.99
N TRP A 3 -15.28 7.65 -29.91
CA TRP A 3 -15.43 6.70 -28.80
C TRP A 3 -14.30 6.82 -27.77
N GLU A 4 -13.49 7.88 -27.83
CA GLU A 4 -12.48 8.17 -26.82
C GLU A 4 -13.14 8.82 -25.60
N SER A 5 -13.82 8.03 -24.76
CA SER A 5 -14.02 8.33 -23.33
C SER A 5 -14.86 7.23 -22.68
N SER A 6 -14.17 6.31 -22.01
CA SER A 6 -14.46 5.87 -20.64
C SER A 6 -13.72 4.56 -20.35
N ALA A 7 -12.41 4.52 -20.59
CA ALA A 7 -11.58 3.79 -19.65
C ALA A 7 -11.54 4.67 -18.39
N ALA A 8 -12.61 4.61 -17.60
CA ALA A 8 -12.54 4.98 -16.20
C ALA A 8 -11.58 3.95 -15.56
N GLU A 9 -10.28 4.15 -15.80
CA GLU A 9 -9.23 3.44 -15.11
C GLU A 9 -9.53 3.66 -13.63
N THR A 10 -9.89 2.58 -12.96
CA THR A 10 -10.25 2.58 -11.55
C THR A 10 -8.99 2.95 -10.78
N LYS A 11 -8.67 4.24 -10.70
CA LYS A 11 -7.49 4.78 -10.02
C LYS A 11 -7.73 4.85 -8.52
N ASP A 12 -8.28 3.78 -7.97
CA ASP A 12 -8.26 3.53 -6.54
C ASP A 12 -8.37 2.02 -6.29
N LEU A 13 -7.50 1.26 -6.94
CA LEU A 13 -7.26 -0.14 -6.57
C LEU A 13 -6.52 -0.13 -5.22
N GLY A 14 -7.27 0.05 -4.13
CA GLY A 14 -6.83 -0.11 -2.73
C GLY A 14 -5.34 0.12 -2.53
N LEU A 15 -4.85 1.33 -2.82
CA LEU A 15 -3.43 1.64 -2.76
C LEU A 15 -2.94 1.43 -1.32
N ILE A 16 -2.10 0.41 -1.12
CA ILE A 16 -1.51 0.14 0.18
C ILE A 16 -0.32 1.10 0.34
N PRO A 17 -0.33 2.00 1.34
CA PRO A 17 0.75 2.95 1.53
C PRO A 17 2.05 2.24 1.92
N MET A 18 3.16 2.72 1.36
CA MET A 18 4.50 2.28 1.70
C MET A 18 5.11 3.21 2.75
N VAL A 19 5.82 2.63 3.72
CA VAL A 19 6.47 3.33 4.83
C VAL A 19 7.96 2.98 4.88
N ILE A 20 8.78 3.94 5.30
CA ILE A 20 10.23 3.78 5.47
C ILE A 20 10.53 3.69 6.97
N GLU A 21 11.14 2.59 7.39
CA GLU A 21 11.62 2.37 8.76
C GLU A 21 13.12 2.67 8.81
N GLN A 22 13.53 3.50 9.77
CA GLN A 22 14.92 3.72 10.10
C GLN A 22 15.41 2.62 11.04
N SER A 23 16.48 1.92 10.68
CA SER A 23 17.17 0.95 11.53
C SER A 23 18.63 1.37 11.73
N GLY A 24 19.30 0.84 12.76
CA GLY A 24 20.72 1.13 12.99
C GLY A 24 21.67 0.71 11.86
N ARG A 25 21.18 -0.05 10.87
CA ARG A 25 21.95 -0.48 9.68
C ARG A 25 21.48 0.22 8.38
N GLY A 26 20.57 1.19 8.48
CA GLY A 26 20.01 1.94 7.35
C GLY A 26 18.48 1.88 7.27
N GLU A 27 17.94 2.30 6.13
CA GLU A 27 16.50 2.39 5.87
C GLU A 27 15.93 1.08 5.29
N ARG A 28 14.69 0.76 5.65
CA ARG A 28 13.96 -0.37 5.07
C ARG A 28 12.53 0.03 4.73
N ALA A 29 12.12 -0.24 3.50
CA ALA A 29 10.75 -0.01 3.05
C ALA A 29 9.85 -1.21 3.40
N TYR A 30 8.63 -0.90 3.83
CA TYR A 30 7.56 -1.86 4.11
C TYR A 30 6.25 -1.32 3.56
N ASP A 31 5.31 -2.18 3.19
CA ASP A 31 3.91 -1.78 3.18
C ASP A 31 3.40 -1.62 4.64
N ILE A 32 2.35 -0.83 4.84
CA ILE A 32 1.87 -0.55 6.20
C ILE A 32 1.46 -1.82 6.97
N TYR A 33 0.93 -2.84 6.30
CA TYR A 33 0.48 -4.07 6.96
C TYR A 33 1.66 -4.94 7.38
N SER A 34 2.69 -5.09 6.54
CA SER A 34 3.90 -5.82 6.92
C SER A 34 4.69 -5.12 8.02
N ARG A 35 4.71 -3.78 8.04
CA ARG A 35 5.32 -3.01 9.14
C ARG A 35 4.64 -3.29 10.48
N LEU A 36 3.31 -3.42 10.49
CA LEU A 36 2.52 -3.69 11.69
C LEU A 36 2.58 -5.18 12.08
N LEU A 37 2.65 -6.08 11.11
CA LEU A 37 2.87 -7.50 11.36
C LEU A 37 4.22 -7.78 12.03
N LYS A 38 5.27 -7.01 11.69
CA LYS A 38 6.56 -7.04 12.39
C LYS A 38 6.44 -6.72 13.89
N GLU A 39 5.48 -5.87 14.26
CA GLU A 39 5.11 -5.56 15.65
C GLU A 39 4.05 -6.53 16.22
N ARG A 40 3.71 -7.58 15.48
CA ARG A 40 2.71 -8.61 15.83
C ARG A 40 1.27 -8.06 15.90
N VAL A 41 0.96 -7.00 15.18
CA VAL A 41 -0.40 -6.48 15.01
C VAL A 41 -1.04 -7.14 13.78
N VAL A 42 -2.23 -7.73 13.96
CA VAL A 42 -2.99 -8.41 12.90
C VAL A 42 -4.35 -7.75 12.75
N PHE A 43 -4.72 -7.42 11.52
CA PHE A 43 -6.04 -6.91 11.19
C PHE A 43 -6.95 -8.06 10.77
N LEU A 44 -8.13 -8.14 11.38
CA LEU A 44 -9.23 -8.96 10.88
C LEU A 44 -10.19 -8.02 10.16
N VAL A 45 -10.28 -8.16 8.84
CA VAL A 45 -11.10 -7.28 7.98
C VAL A 45 -12.09 -8.17 7.24
N GLY A 46 -13.37 -7.78 7.28
CA GLY A 46 -14.51 -8.47 6.69
C GLY A 46 -15.77 -7.66 6.88
#